data_AF-A0A0D2SJG2-F1
#
_entry.id   AF-A0A0D2SJG2-F1
#
_cell.length_a   1.000
_cell.length_b   1.000
_cell.length_c   1.000
_cell.angle_alpha   90.00
_cell.angle_beta   90.00
_cell.angle_gamma   90.00
#
_symmetry.space_group_name_H-M   'P 1'
#
loop_
_entity.id
_entity.type
_entity.pdbx_description
1 polymer ?
#
loop_
_entity_poly.entity_id
_entity_poly.type
_entity_poly.pdbx_seq_one_letter_code
_entity_poly.pdbx_strand_id
1 'polypeptide(L)'
;MMEDLVSIHMELRQFYGPEDSSSLQWMRWEGLEVLPSELKKIALGADCEELGAWMPLYSAVDVKDCMRKVQTLKYAEEACYNGTLVIKAFSSGLEIGTCNWTINGPKRNIAYISSSIFVSTHAMDFNFLGLQGNDLIIFSDFSTLDTTENMENDNTYCDPAASSNASDDLYNLEEIAASLLKDDESMEEMEKLAFICTCAFDSVRAGGSVLVPIDRLGIVLCLLEQMSLLLESSSLKVPIYIISSVAEELLAFTNIIPEWLCKQRQEKLFSGEPLFAHVKLIKERKIHVFPAVHSVELLTNWQEPCVVFCPHWSLRLGPVVHLLRYWCSDPNSLLILESGDDANLALLPFKPMAMKVLQCSFLSGISLQKVQPLLKALQPKLLLFPKDLRCKIQISEANTIIHYSENETLCMPSSKESTEIYIATDLASQFHWKTLKQETVTRLDGELFMDQGKHRLLSGFRQADSKQHRPLLHWGSPDLKRLLTELSKMGITGTLKKNMDSAESKNAAGIIDIDDPEKALIDVRETGTVIITADENLASHIFKAIDIVLDGI
;
A
#
# COMPACT_ATOMS: atom_id res chain seq x y z
N MET A 1 -13.15 -10.68 -13.53
CA MET A 1 -11.77 -11.05 -13.93
C MET A 1 -11.38 -12.44 -13.44
N MET A 2 -11.24 -12.70 -12.13
CA MET A 2 -10.89 -14.04 -11.63
C MET A 2 -11.86 -15.14 -12.07
N GLU A 3 -13.17 -14.86 -12.08
CA GLU A 3 -14.17 -15.81 -12.59
C GLU A 3 -13.94 -16.15 -14.07
N ASP A 4 -13.60 -15.17 -14.90
CA ASP A 4 -13.29 -15.36 -16.32
C ASP A 4 -12.00 -16.17 -16.50
N LEU A 5 -10.94 -15.86 -15.74
CA LEU A 5 -9.69 -16.61 -15.76
C LEU A 5 -9.90 -18.09 -15.36
N VAL A 6 -10.67 -18.33 -14.30
CA VAL A 6 -11.00 -19.70 -13.86
C VAL A 6 -11.84 -20.41 -14.91
N SER A 7 -12.83 -19.74 -15.51
CA SER A 7 -13.65 -20.29 -16.59
C SER A 7 -12.80 -20.71 -17.79
N ILE A 8 -11.93 -19.82 -18.27
CA ILE A 8 -11.02 -20.08 -19.38
C ILE A 8 -10.05 -21.23 -19.05
N HIS A 9 -9.51 -21.25 -17.84
CA HIS A 9 -8.63 -22.33 -17.40
C HIS A 9 -9.34 -23.69 -17.34
N MET A 10 -10.60 -23.71 -16.88
CA MET A 10 -11.43 -24.90 -16.85
C MET A 10 -11.71 -25.43 -18.27
N GLU A 11 -12.03 -24.55 -19.22
CA GLU A 11 -12.19 -24.91 -20.63
C GLU A 11 -10.89 -25.52 -21.20
N LEU A 12 -9.74 -24.86 -20.95
CA LEU A 12 -8.44 -25.38 -21.37
C LEU A 12 -8.17 -26.77 -20.80
N ARG A 13 -8.44 -26.98 -19.50
CA ARG A 13 -8.28 -28.29 -18.84
C ARG A 13 -9.21 -29.35 -19.40
N GLN A 14 -10.44 -28.99 -19.74
CA GLN A 14 -11.41 -29.93 -20.30
C GLN A 14 -10.96 -30.47 -21.68
N PHE A 15 -10.34 -29.62 -22.51
CA PHE A 15 -9.92 -30.02 -23.86
C PHE A 15 -8.50 -30.56 -23.95
N TYR A 16 -7.58 -30.07 -23.11
CA TYR A 16 -6.14 -30.35 -23.22
C TYR A 16 -5.51 -30.86 -21.91
N GLY A 17 -6.27 -30.89 -20.82
CA GLY A 17 -5.78 -31.35 -19.52
C GLY A 17 -5.72 -32.89 -19.44
N PRO A 18 -4.89 -33.43 -18.52
CA PRO A 18 -4.91 -34.86 -18.23
C PRO A 18 -6.27 -35.28 -17.64
N GLU A 19 -6.73 -36.50 -17.95
CA GLU A 19 -7.97 -37.06 -17.38
C GLU A 19 -7.90 -37.18 -15.85
N ASP A 20 -6.69 -37.37 -15.31
CA ASP A 20 -6.42 -37.46 -13.87
C ASP A 20 -5.90 -36.12 -13.30
N SER A 21 -6.32 -35.78 -12.08
CA SER A 21 -5.89 -34.59 -11.32
C SER A 21 -4.42 -34.61 -10.84
N SER A 22 -3.57 -35.43 -11.46
CA SER A 22 -2.16 -35.58 -11.08
C SER A 22 -1.31 -34.40 -11.54
N SER A 23 -0.19 -34.16 -10.85
CA SER A 23 0.80 -33.14 -11.24
C SER A 23 1.22 -33.31 -12.69
N LEU A 24 1.22 -32.22 -13.47
CA LEU A 24 1.60 -32.23 -14.88
C LEU A 24 2.98 -32.89 -15.06
N GLN A 25 3.06 -33.95 -15.87
CA GLN A 25 4.29 -34.74 -16.01
C GLN A 25 5.51 -33.93 -16.50
N TRP A 26 5.28 -32.81 -17.21
CA TRP A 26 6.34 -31.91 -17.67
C TRP A 26 6.94 -31.04 -16.56
N MET A 27 6.25 -30.86 -15.42
CA MET A 27 6.77 -30.15 -14.24
C MET A 27 7.74 -31.00 -13.41
N ARG A 28 8.12 -32.19 -13.90
CA ARG A 28 9.23 -32.96 -13.34
C ARG A 28 10.56 -32.36 -13.83
N TRP A 29 11.60 -32.47 -13.00
CA TRP A 29 12.93 -31.91 -13.30
C TRP A 29 13.44 -32.27 -14.70
N GLU A 30 13.19 -33.50 -15.16
CA GLU A 30 13.59 -33.95 -16.49
C GLU A 30 12.89 -33.18 -17.63
N GLY A 31 11.65 -32.73 -17.43
CA GLY A 31 10.92 -31.90 -18.40
C GLY A 31 11.38 -30.45 -18.42
N LEU A 32 11.80 -29.93 -17.26
CA LEU A 32 12.24 -28.54 -17.09
C LEU A 32 13.66 -28.29 -17.60
N GLU A 33 14.54 -29.30 -17.56
CA GLU A 33 15.87 -29.22 -18.16
C GLU A 33 15.84 -29.05 -19.67
N VAL A 34 14.78 -29.55 -20.33
CA VAL A 34 14.62 -29.53 -21.79
C VAL A 34 14.00 -28.21 -22.28
N LEU A 35 13.50 -27.36 -21.38
CA LEU A 35 12.94 -26.06 -21.75
C LEU A 35 14.03 -25.11 -22.30
N PRO A 36 13.71 -24.33 -23.35
CA PRO A 36 14.55 -23.20 -23.77
C PRO A 36 14.91 -22.28 -22.61
N SER A 37 16.06 -21.61 -22.67
CA SER A 37 16.60 -20.75 -21.61
C SER A 37 15.59 -19.73 -21.07
N GLU A 38 14.83 -19.11 -21.96
CA GLU A 38 13.85 -18.07 -21.68
C GLU A 38 12.65 -18.66 -20.91
N LEU A 39 12.14 -19.81 -21.36
CA LEU A 39 11.05 -20.52 -20.68
C LEU A 39 11.51 -21.15 -19.36
N LYS A 40 12.77 -21.57 -19.29
CA LYS A 40 13.37 -22.10 -18.06
C LYS A 40 13.50 -21.01 -17.00
N LYS A 41 13.92 -19.79 -17.36
CA LYS A 41 13.90 -18.63 -16.46
C LYS A 41 12.49 -18.29 -15.98
N ILE A 42 11.49 -18.34 -16.86
CA ILE A 42 10.08 -18.11 -16.48
C ILE A 42 9.58 -19.21 -15.54
N ALA A 43 9.94 -20.47 -15.80
CA ALA A 43 9.48 -21.61 -15.01
C ALA A 43 10.17 -21.72 -13.64
N LEU A 44 11.46 -21.37 -13.55
CA LEU A 44 12.30 -21.62 -12.38
C LEU A 44 12.69 -20.36 -11.60
N GLY A 45 12.33 -19.17 -12.09
CA GLY A 45 12.84 -17.89 -11.60
C GLY A 45 14.25 -17.59 -12.10
N ALA A 46 14.73 -16.37 -11.83
CA ALA A 46 16.07 -15.92 -12.23
C ALA A 46 17.20 -16.77 -11.63
N ASP A 47 16.99 -17.26 -10.39
CA ASP A 47 17.97 -18.05 -9.64
C ASP A 47 17.76 -19.58 -9.78
N CYS A 48 16.77 -20.01 -10.57
CA CYS A 48 16.41 -21.41 -10.79
C CYS A 48 15.95 -22.21 -9.53
N GLU A 49 15.63 -21.53 -8.42
CA GLU A 49 15.22 -22.14 -7.15
C GLU A 49 13.70 -22.08 -6.88
N GLU A 50 12.91 -21.39 -7.71
CA GLU A 50 11.50 -21.03 -7.43
C GLU A 50 10.47 -22.08 -7.89
N LEU A 51 10.91 -23.26 -8.32
CA LEU A 51 10.02 -24.32 -8.82
C LEU A 51 8.95 -24.73 -7.80
N GLY A 52 9.27 -24.62 -6.50
CA GLY A 52 8.35 -24.86 -5.39
C GLY A 52 7.30 -23.77 -5.15
N ALA A 53 7.34 -22.64 -5.87
CA ALA A 53 6.42 -21.51 -5.71
C ALA A 53 5.16 -21.61 -6.61
N TRP A 54 5.13 -22.55 -7.56
CA TRP A 54 3.98 -22.73 -8.45
C TRP A 54 2.79 -23.32 -7.70
N MET A 55 1.70 -22.58 -7.64
CA MET A 55 0.46 -23.00 -7.00
C MET A 55 -0.60 -23.34 -8.06
N PRO A 56 -1.47 -24.34 -7.82
CA PRO A 56 -2.61 -24.57 -8.69
C PRO A 56 -3.52 -23.33 -8.71
N LEU A 57 -4.14 -23.05 -9.86
CA LEU A 57 -5.11 -21.97 -9.97
C LEU A 57 -6.30 -22.22 -9.02
N TYR A 58 -6.81 -21.15 -8.41
CA TYR A 58 -8.01 -21.18 -7.57
C TYR A 58 -9.22 -21.76 -8.32
N SER A 59 -10.09 -22.47 -7.59
CA SER A 59 -11.38 -22.90 -8.13
C SER A 59 -12.42 -21.78 -8.07
N ALA A 60 -13.53 -21.93 -8.80
CA ALA A 60 -14.64 -20.98 -8.72
C ALA A 60 -15.24 -20.89 -7.31
N VAL A 61 -15.18 -21.99 -6.53
CA VAL A 61 -15.60 -22.02 -5.13
C VAL A 61 -14.65 -21.19 -4.27
N ASP A 62 -13.34 -21.33 -4.47
CA ASP A 62 -12.34 -20.54 -3.73
C ASP A 62 -12.50 -19.04 -3.99
N VAL A 63 -12.71 -18.65 -5.25
CA VAL A 63 -12.96 -17.25 -5.64
C VAL A 63 -14.21 -16.74 -4.91
N LYS A 64 -15.32 -17.48 -4.95
CA LYS A 64 -16.58 -17.07 -4.31
C LYS A 64 -16.45 -16.97 -2.78
N ASP A 65 -15.79 -17.93 -2.15
CA ASP A 65 -15.60 -17.95 -0.70
C ASP A 65 -14.62 -16.88 -0.22
N CYS A 66 -13.64 -16.51 -1.06
CA CYS A 66 -12.77 -15.37 -0.82
C CYS A 66 -13.57 -14.05 -0.87
N MET A 67 -14.35 -13.84 -1.94
CA MET A 67 -15.12 -12.60 -2.13
C MET A 67 -16.16 -12.36 -1.03
N ARG A 68 -16.69 -13.42 -0.38
CA ARG A 68 -17.58 -13.31 0.78
C ARG A 68 -16.93 -12.71 2.04
N LYS A 69 -15.60 -12.74 2.13
CA LYS A 69 -14.82 -12.25 3.27
C LYS A 69 -14.34 -10.81 3.08
N VAL A 70 -14.41 -10.29 1.84
CA VAL A 70 -13.95 -8.94 1.50
C VAL A 70 -14.91 -7.91 2.10
N GLN A 71 -14.34 -6.90 2.75
CA GLN A 71 -15.06 -5.72 3.19
C GLN A 71 -14.71 -4.56 2.27
N THR A 72 -15.73 -3.84 1.82
CA THR A 72 -15.56 -2.70 0.91
C THR A 72 -15.25 -1.43 1.71
N LEU A 73 -14.30 -0.65 1.24
CA LEU A 73 -13.96 0.66 1.80
C LEU A 73 -14.07 1.72 0.70
N LYS A 74 -14.75 2.84 0.98
CA LYS A 74 -14.80 3.97 0.04
C LYS A 74 -13.51 4.78 0.10
N TYR A 75 -13.25 5.56 -0.94
CA TYR A 75 -12.14 6.51 -0.91
C TYR A 75 -12.29 7.51 0.24
N ALA A 76 -11.16 7.77 0.91
CA ALA A 76 -11.02 8.58 2.11
C ALA A 76 -11.80 8.11 3.36
N GLU A 77 -12.51 6.98 3.29
CA GLU A 77 -13.14 6.36 4.46
C GLU A 77 -12.07 5.77 5.39
N GLU A 78 -12.27 5.91 6.71
CA GLU A 78 -11.37 5.35 7.71
C GLU A 78 -11.85 3.96 8.15
N ALA A 79 -11.04 2.94 7.89
CA ALA A 79 -11.22 1.63 8.49
C ALA A 79 -10.24 1.46 9.66
N CYS A 80 -10.74 1.02 10.82
CA CYS A 80 -9.88 0.70 11.95
C CYS A 80 -9.74 -0.82 12.12
N TYR A 81 -8.51 -1.31 12.04
CA TYR A 81 -8.19 -2.71 12.27
C TYR A 81 -7.67 -2.92 13.69
N ASN A 82 -8.37 -3.74 14.47
CA ASN A 82 -8.06 -4.10 15.86
C ASN A 82 -7.84 -2.90 16.81
N GLY A 83 -8.40 -1.72 16.50
CA GLY A 83 -8.17 -0.49 17.28
C GLY A 83 -6.78 0.14 17.09
N THR A 84 -5.87 -0.54 16.40
CA THR A 84 -4.44 -0.20 16.31
C THR A 84 -4.06 0.48 15.00
N LEU A 85 -4.60 0.01 13.89
CA LEU A 85 -4.25 0.53 12.56
C LEU A 85 -5.45 1.26 11.98
N VAL A 86 -5.23 2.46 11.47
CA VAL A 86 -6.22 3.22 10.70
C VAL A 86 -5.80 3.18 9.25
N ILE A 87 -6.66 2.66 8.40
CA ILE A 87 -6.41 2.41 6.98
C ILE A 87 -7.34 3.30 6.16
N LYS A 88 -6.81 3.97 5.13
CA LYS A 88 -7.60 4.71 4.15
C LYS A 88 -7.13 4.42 2.74
N ALA A 89 -8.06 4.43 1.79
CA ALA A 89 -7.77 4.32 0.36
C ALA A 89 -7.95 5.68 -0.33
N PHE A 90 -7.07 6.01 -1.27
CA PHE A 90 -7.15 7.20 -2.13
C PHE A 90 -6.98 6.77 -3.58
N SER A 91 -7.70 7.39 -4.51
CA SER A 91 -7.58 7.02 -5.94
C SER A 91 -6.12 7.10 -6.42
N SER A 92 -5.69 6.11 -7.22
CA SER A 92 -4.38 6.13 -7.89
C SER A 92 -4.42 6.75 -9.29
N GLY A 93 -5.62 7.01 -9.83
CA GLY A 93 -5.79 7.53 -11.20
C GLY A 93 -5.69 6.48 -12.31
N LEU A 94 -5.08 5.32 -12.07
CA LEU A 94 -4.74 4.38 -13.13
C LEU A 94 -5.96 3.71 -13.78
N GLU A 95 -6.88 3.16 -12.99
CA GLU A 95 -8.02 2.39 -13.46
C GLU A 95 -9.20 2.58 -12.47
N ILE A 96 -10.41 2.21 -12.89
CA ILE A 96 -11.60 2.38 -12.05
C ILE A 96 -11.47 1.51 -10.78
N GLY A 97 -11.35 2.14 -9.61
CA GLY A 97 -11.24 1.48 -8.31
C GLY A 97 -9.81 1.23 -7.82
N THR A 98 -8.76 1.56 -8.59
CA THR A 98 -7.37 1.43 -8.12
C THR A 98 -7.03 2.50 -7.11
N CYS A 99 -6.26 2.12 -6.08
CA CYS A 99 -6.00 2.99 -4.95
C CYS A 99 -4.60 2.86 -4.34
N ASN A 100 -4.18 3.99 -3.78
CA ASN A 100 -3.04 4.15 -2.88
C ASN A 100 -3.54 4.10 -1.44
N TRP A 101 -2.79 3.43 -0.57
CA TRP A 101 -3.22 3.17 0.80
C TRP A 101 -2.41 3.98 1.80
N THR A 102 -3.09 4.58 2.79
CA THR A 102 -2.43 5.05 4.01
C THR A 102 -2.73 4.08 5.15
N ILE A 103 -1.69 3.71 5.88
CA ILE A 103 -1.72 2.81 7.03
C ILE A 103 -1.07 3.53 8.19
N ASN A 104 -1.91 4.05 9.08
CA ASN A 104 -1.50 4.85 10.22
C ASN A 104 -1.53 3.99 11.47
N GLY A 105 -0.37 3.86 12.11
CA GLY A 105 -0.22 3.17 13.39
C GLY A 105 0.36 4.09 14.46
N PRO A 106 0.47 3.60 15.70
CA PRO A 106 0.93 4.41 16.84
C PRO A 106 2.38 4.91 16.66
N LYS A 107 3.23 4.10 16.03
CA LYS A 107 4.65 4.40 15.85
C LYS A 107 4.97 5.12 14.55
N ARG A 108 4.20 4.88 13.48
CA ARG A 108 4.51 5.34 12.13
C ARG A 108 3.28 5.38 11.24
N ASN A 109 3.26 6.38 10.36
CA ASN A 109 2.33 6.48 9.25
C ASN A 109 3.01 6.06 7.94
N ILE A 110 2.35 5.19 7.18
CA ILE A 110 2.87 4.59 5.95
C ILE A 110 1.92 4.93 4.81
N ALA A 111 2.45 5.43 3.70
CA ALA A 111 1.73 5.46 2.43
C ALA A 111 2.31 4.40 1.48
N TYR A 112 1.45 3.57 0.91
CA TYR A 112 1.76 2.65 -0.18
C TYR A 112 1.20 3.22 -1.47
N ILE A 113 2.09 3.63 -2.37
CA ILE A 113 1.78 4.15 -3.69
C ILE A 113 1.91 3.00 -4.67
N SER A 114 0.76 2.49 -5.13
CA SER A 114 0.66 1.56 -6.24
C SER A 114 0.95 2.29 -7.57
N SER A 115 0.90 1.55 -8.68
CA SER A 115 0.90 2.13 -10.02
C SER A 115 -0.18 3.22 -10.14
N SER A 116 0.27 4.44 -10.45
CA SER A 116 -0.54 5.66 -10.34
C SER A 116 -0.25 6.61 -11.49
N ILE A 117 -1.29 7.30 -11.97
CA ILE A 117 -1.19 8.40 -12.96
C ILE A 117 -1.93 9.62 -12.41
N PHE A 118 -1.42 10.82 -12.66
CA PHE A 118 -1.97 12.01 -12.01
C PHE A 118 -3.33 12.44 -12.57
N VAL A 119 -3.46 12.42 -13.89
CA VAL A 119 -4.68 12.83 -14.61
C VAL A 119 -5.17 11.65 -15.42
N SER A 120 -6.45 11.32 -15.30
CA SER A 120 -7.05 10.17 -15.96
C SER A 120 -8.24 10.54 -16.84
N THR A 121 -8.37 9.87 -17.97
CA THR A 121 -9.42 10.10 -18.97
C THR A 121 -10.72 9.33 -18.68
N HIS A 122 -10.66 8.39 -17.74
CA HIS A 122 -11.76 7.47 -17.43
C HIS A 122 -11.96 7.26 -15.92
N ALA A 123 -10.89 7.21 -15.11
CA ALA A 123 -10.96 7.01 -13.67
C ALA A 123 -10.77 8.31 -12.88
N MET A 124 -11.07 8.32 -11.58
CA MET A 124 -10.82 9.48 -10.72
C MET A 124 -9.31 9.76 -10.61
N ASP A 125 -8.90 11.01 -10.81
CA ASP A 125 -7.50 11.47 -10.70
C ASP A 125 -6.80 11.02 -9.41
N PHE A 126 -5.46 10.94 -9.44
CA PHE A 126 -4.68 10.58 -8.26
C PHE A 126 -4.83 11.64 -7.18
N ASN A 127 -5.44 11.25 -6.05
CA ASN A 127 -5.51 12.07 -4.85
C ASN A 127 -4.22 11.96 -4.01
N PHE A 128 -3.13 12.54 -4.49
CA PHE A 128 -1.84 12.53 -3.78
C PHE A 128 -1.86 13.37 -2.50
N LEU A 129 -2.68 14.42 -2.43
CA LEU A 129 -2.80 15.27 -1.23
C LEU A 129 -3.29 14.47 -0.01
N GLY A 130 -4.11 13.44 -0.22
CA GLY A 130 -4.53 12.51 0.84
C GLY A 130 -3.38 11.74 1.49
N LEU A 131 -2.20 11.70 0.87
CA LEU A 131 -1.01 11.02 1.35
C LEU A 131 -0.07 11.94 2.17
N GLN A 132 -0.39 13.22 2.34
CA GLN A 132 0.42 14.13 3.14
C GLN A 132 0.49 13.71 4.62
N GLY A 133 1.64 13.97 5.26
CA GLY A 133 1.86 13.65 6.67
C GLY A 133 2.25 12.19 6.96
N ASN A 134 2.49 11.38 5.92
CA ASN A 134 3.07 10.05 6.08
C ASN A 134 4.59 10.11 6.26
N ASP A 135 5.10 9.39 7.25
CA ASP A 135 6.55 9.37 7.54
C ASP A 135 7.31 8.53 6.51
N LEU A 136 6.69 7.44 6.07
CA LEU A 136 7.26 6.45 5.16
C LEU A 136 6.39 6.34 3.91
N ILE A 137 7.00 6.44 2.73
CA ILE A 137 6.35 6.14 1.46
C ILE A 137 7.01 4.93 0.81
N ILE A 138 6.20 3.98 0.38
CA ILE A 138 6.59 2.79 -0.37
C ILE A 138 6.03 2.93 -1.77
N PHE A 139 6.89 2.85 -2.78
CA PHE A 139 6.49 2.80 -4.19
C PHE A 139 6.47 1.35 -4.67
N SER A 140 5.47 0.96 -5.45
CA SER A 140 5.42 -0.35 -6.13
C SER A 140 6.22 -0.37 -7.42
N ASP A 141 6.13 0.69 -8.21
CA ASP A 141 6.61 0.76 -9.59
C ASP A 141 6.76 2.23 -10.04
N PHE A 142 7.33 2.40 -11.24
CA PHE A 142 7.41 3.68 -11.97
C PHE A 142 7.06 3.43 -13.44
N SER A 143 6.77 4.52 -14.15
CA SER A 143 6.55 4.46 -15.58
C SER A 143 7.75 3.83 -16.31
N THR A 144 7.46 2.87 -17.17
CA THR A 144 8.45 2.24 -18.06
C THR A 144 8.67 3.05 -19.34
N LEU A 145 7.76 3.99 -19.67
CA LEU A 145 7.81 4.83 -20.87
C LEU A 145 9.02 5.78 -20.88
N ASP A 146 9.55 6.14 -19.71
CA ASP A 146 10.70 7.05 -19.58
C ASP A 146 12.04 6.44 -20.05
N THR A 147 12.06 5.15 -20.41
CA THR A 147 13.28 4.45 -20.84
C THR A 147 13.69 4.73 -22.29
N THR A 148 12.79 5.28 -23.12
CA THR A 148 13.08 5.56 -24.52
C THR A 148 13.57 6.99 -24.80
N GLU A 149 13.40 7.93 -23.87
CA GLU A 149 13.69 9.36 -24.13
C GLU A 149 15.07 9.85 -23.67
N ASN A 150 15.86 9.03 -22.96
CA ASN A 150 17.12 9.48 -22.36
C ASN A 150 18.39 9.00 -23.08
N MET A 151 18.48 9.26 -24.39
CA MET A 151 19.78 9.29 -25.10
C MET A 151 20.05 10.61 -25.85
N GLU A 152 19.14 11.58 -25.81
CA GLU A 152 19.38 12.92 -26.36
C GLU A 152 19.29 13.96 -25.25
N ASN A 153 20.44 14.11 -24.61
CA ASN A 153 20.97 15.29 -23.92
C ASN A 153 20.17 16.59 -24.07
N ASP A 154 19.15 16.83 -23.23
CA ASP A 154 18.62 18.16 -22.97
C ASP A 154 18.78 18.51 -21.49
N ASN A 155 19.94 19.09 -21.18
CA ASN A 155 20.28 19.69 -19.90
C ASN A 155 19.42 20.94 -19.67
N THR A 156 18.17 20.74 -19.22
CA THR A 156 17.43 21.85 -18.61
C THR A 156 17.87 21.95 -17.15
N TYR A 157 18.95 22.70 -16.93
CA TYR A 157 19.42 23.10 -15.59
C TYR A 157 18.29 23.82 -14.84
N CYS A 158 17.72 23.19 -13.82
CA CYS A 158 17.02 23.94 -12.76
C CYS A 158 18.05 24.39 -11.73
N ASP A 159 18.34 25.69 -11.74
CA ASP A 159 19.30 26.37 -10.87
C ASP A 159 18.87 26.25 -9.39
N PRO A 160 19.72 25.75 -8.48
CA PRO A 160 19.40 25.67 -7.05
C PRO A 160 19.83 26.95 -6.35
N ALA A 161 19.08 28.04 -6.51
CA ALA A 161 19.34 29.26 -5.76
C ALA A 161 18.07 30.06 -5.44
N ALA A 162 17.49 29.81 -4.27
CA ALA A 162 17.03 30.86 -3.36
C ALA A 162 16.51 30.22 -2.05
N SER A 163 17.34 30.26 -1.02
CA SER A 163 16.88 30.13 0.36
C SER A 163 16.15 31.41 0.77
N SER A 164 14.84 31.34 1.05
CA SER A 164 14.16 32.39 1.81
C SER A 164 12.93 31.86 2.57
N ASN A 165 13.03 31.97 3.90
CA ASN A 165 12.00 32.26 4.91
C ASN A 165 10.62 31.58 4.84
N ALA A 166 10.29 30.90 5.94
CA ALA A 166 9.11 30.10 6.25
C ALA A 166 7.76 30.87 6.34
N SER A 167 7.41 31.63 5.30
CA SER A 167 6.07 32.19 5.11
C SER A 167 5.47 31.93 3.71
N ASP A 168 6.14 31.13 2.88
CA ASP A 168 5.81 30.91 1.44
C ASP A 168 5.27 29.49 1.12
N ASP A 169 5.12 28.62 2.12
CA ASP A 169 4.88 27.18 1.89
C ASP A 169 3.55 26.85 1.20
N LEU A 170 2.52 27.69 1.35
CA LEU A 170 1.20 27.43 0.75
C LEU A 170 1.15 27.78 -0.75
N TYR A 171 1.80 28.87 -1.16
CA TYR A 171 1.86 29.27 -2.57
C TYR A 171 2.70 28.27 -3.39
N ASN A 172 3.73 27.68 -2.79
CA ASN A 172 4.56 26.66 -3.42
C ASN A 172 3.81 25.32 -3.63
N LEU A 173 2.97 24.90 -2.68
CA LEU A 173 2.25 23.63 -2.80
C LEU A 173 1.21 23.66 -3.92
N GLU A 174 0.50 24.78 -4.10
CA GLU A 174 -0.49 24.93 -5.18
C GLU A 174 0.17 24.92 -6.56
N GLU A 175 1.34 25.56 -6.70
CA GLU A 175 2.14 25.53 -7.92
C GLU A 175 2.69 24.11 -8.22
N ILE A 176 3.20 23.42 -7.20
CA ILE A 176 3.64 22.03 -7.34
C ILE A 176 2.46 21.12 -7.72
N ALA A 177 1.30 21.29 -7.08
CA ALA A 177 0.10 20.52 -7.40
C ALA A 177 -0.36 20.78 -8.84
N ALA A 178 -0.36 22.03 -9.28
CA ALA A 178 -0.67 22.39 -10.66
C ALA A 178 0.33 21.77 -11.66
N SER A 179 1.62 21.68 -11.30
CA SER A 179 2.64 21.03 -12.14
C SER A 179 2.43 19.51 -12.29
N LEU A 180 1.99 18.84 -11.21
CA LEU A 180 1.70 17.41 -11.20
C LEU A 180 0.43 17.07 -11.98
N LEU A 181 -0.57 17.97 -11.91
CA LEU A 181 -1.87 17.86 -12.56
C LEU A 181 -1.88 18.42 -14.00
N LYS A 182 -0.71 18.62 -14.62
CA LYS A 182 -0.64 18.90 -16.06
C LYS A 182 -1.15 17.69 -16.86
N ASP A 183 -2.03 17.97 -17.81
CA ASP A 183 -2.73 16.98 -18.64
C ASP A 183 -1.91 16.49 -19.85
N ASP A 184 -0.65 16.92 -19.99
CA ASP A 184 0.18 16.65 -21.16
C ASP A 184 0.30 15.14 -21.47
N GLU A 185 0.57 14.30 -20.45
CA GLU A 185 0.66 12.84 -20.59
C GLU A 185 -0.68 12.21 -21.02
N SER A 186 -1.80 12.68 -20.46
CA SER A 186 -3.13 12.14 -20.75
C SER A 186 -3.61 12.55 -22.15
N MET A 187 -3.24 13.75 -22.62
CA MET A 187 -3.43 14.16 -24.00
C MET A 187 -2.65 13.27 -24.99
N GLU A 188 -1.36 13.01 -24.71
CA GLU A 188 -0.54 12.12 -25.53
C GLU A 188 -1.12 10.69 -25.58
N GLU A 189 -1.62 10.19 -24.45
CA GLU A 189 -2.30 8.90 -24.37
C GLU A 189 -3.56 8.86 -25.25
N MET A 190 -4.34 9.94 -25.28
CA MET A 190 -5.50 10.05 -26.17
C MET A 190 -5.11 10.06 -27.65
N GLU A 191 -3.99 10.68 -28.01
CA GLU A 191 -3.45 10.62 -29.38
C GLU A 191 -3.01 9.19 -29.76
N LYS A 192 -2.35 8.47 -28.83
CA LYS A 192 -2.00 7.05 -29.02
C LYS A 192 -3.25 6.19 -29.25
N LEU A 193 -4.30 6.39 -28.44
CA LEU A 193 -5.57 5.68 -28.58
C LEU A 193 -6.25 5.97 -29.93
N ALA A 194 -6.23 7.22 -30.39
CA ALA A 194 -6.76 7.61 -31.69
C ALA A 194 -5.96 6.98 -32.85
N PHE A 195 -4.63 6.92 -32.72
CA PHE A 195 -3.75 6.24 -33.68
C PHE A 195 -4.05 4.74 -33.77
N ILE A 196 -4.18 4.05 -32.62
CA ILE A 196 -4.55 2.62 -32.57
C ILE A 196 -5.88 2.38 -33.29
N CYS A 197 -6.89 3.22 -33.05
CA CYS A 197 -8.19 3.10 -33.70
C CYS A 197 -8.11 3.35 -35.21
N THR A 198 -7.25 4.26 -35.65
CA THR A 198 -6.98 4.50 -37.09
C THR A 198 -6.38 3.25 -37.74
N CYS A 199 -5.38 2.63 -37.12
CA CYS A 199 -4.79 1.38 -37.61
C CYS A 199 -5.81 0.23 -37.69
N ALA A 200 -6.65 0.09 -36.65
CA ALA A 200 -7.74 -0.88 -36.64
C ALA A 200 -8.70 -0.64 -37.82
N PHE A 201 -9.07 0.62 -38.05
CA PHE A 201 -10.00 0.98 -39.11
C PHE A 201 -9.42 0.77 -40.52
N ASP A 202 -8.12 1.02 -40.71
CA ASP A 202 -7.42 0.75 -41.96
C ASP A 202 -7.34 -0.76 -42.26
N SER A 203 -7.12 -1.59 -41.24
CA SER A 203 -7.16 -3.06 -41.35
C SER A 203 -8.54 -3.54 -41.80
N VAL A 204 -9.60 -3.03 -41.17
CA VAL A 204 -10.98 -3.32 -41.54
C VAL A 204 -11.33 -2.86 -42.96
N ARG A 205 -10.86 -1.67 -43.38
CA ARG A 205 -11.07 -1.16 -44.73
C ARG A 205 -10.37 -2.03 -45.79
N ALA A 206 -9.23 -2.63 -45.44
CA ALA A 206 -8.53 -3.60 -46.28
C ALA A 206 -9.20 -4.99 -46.31
N GLY A 207 -10.30 -5.19 -45.58
CA GLY A 207 -11.05 -6.45 -45.51
C GLY A 207 -10.53 -7.43 -44.46
N GLY A 208 -9.59 -7.02 -43.60
CA GLY A 208 -9.10 -7.82 -42.48
C GLY A 208 -9.89 -7.58 -41.19
N SER A 209 -9.72 -8.46 -40.21
CA SER A 209 -10.32 -8.32 -38.88
C SER A 209 -9.29 -7.89 -37.84
N VAL A 210 -9.76 -7.26 -36.76
CA VAL A 210 -8.91 -6.70 -35.71
C VAL A 210 -9.13 -7.48 -34.42
N LEU A 211 -8.05 -7.92 -33.78
CA LEU A 211 -8.06 -8.65 -32.51
C LEU A 211 -7.40 -7.82 -31.41
N VAL A 212 -8.11 -7.58 -30.32
CA VAL A 212 -7.70 -6.70 -29.20
C VAL A 212 -7.78 -7.46 -27.86
N PRO A 213 -6.71 -8.19 -27.47
CA PRO A 213 -6.62 -8.84 -26.18
C PRO A 213 -6.03 -7.94 -25.09
N ILE A 214 -6.76 -6.86 -24.76
CA ILE A 214 -6.39 -5.93 -23.67
C ILE A 214 -7.38 -6.09 -22.52
N ASP A 215 -6.87 -6.36 -21.32
CA ASP A 215 -7.70 -6.60 -20.12
C ASP A 215 -7.81 -5.37 -19.19
N ARG A 216 -7.24 -4.22 -19.57
CA ARG A 216 -7.48 -2.93 -18.87
C ARG A 216 -8.79 -2.31 -19.33
N LEU A 217 -9.79 -2.36 -18.44
CA LEU A 217 -11.16 -1.92 -18.74
C LEU A 217 -11.21 -0.45 -19.19
N GLY A 218 -10.49 0.44 -18.52
CA GLY A 218 -10.44 1.86 -18.84
C GLY A 218 -9.94 2.14 -20.24
N ILE A 219 -8.85 1.46 -20.64
CA ILE A 219 -8.31 1.54 -22.00
C ILE A 219 -9.31 1.00 -23.03
N VAL A 220 -9.96 -0.14 -22.76
CA VAL A 220 -10.99 -0.70 -23.64
C VAL A 220 -12.15 0.30 -23.82
N LEU A 221 -12.60 0.94 -22.74
CA LEU A 221 -13.66 1.94 -22.81
C LEU A 221 -13.26 3.16 -23.64
N CYS A 222 -12.03 3.64 -23.49
CA CYS A 222 -11.52 4.76 -24.28
C CYS A 222 -11.33 4.38 -25.77
N LEU A 223 -10.86 3.17 -26.07
CA LEU A 223 -10.79 2.65 -27.45
C LEU A 223 -12.18 2.58 -28.09
N LEU A 224 -13.19 2.07 -27.37
CA LEU A 224 -14.56 2.01 -27.87
C LEU A 224 -15.13 3.41 -28.15
N GLU A 225 -14.76 4.42 -27.36
CA GLU A 225 -15.17 5.81 -27.60
C GLU A 225 -14.49 6.39 -28.85
N GLN A 226 -13.19 6.20 -29.01
CA GLN A 226 -12.49 6.61 -30.23
C GLN A 226 -13.00 5.89 -31.48
N MET A 227 -13.27 4.59 -31.39
CA MET A 227 -13.90 3.82 -32.47
C MET A 227 -15.30 4.34 -32.79
N SER A 228 -16.09 4.75 -31.80
CA SER A 228 -17.41 5.36 -32.03
C SER A 228 -17.29 6.62 -32.91
N LEU A 229 -16.31 7.49 -32.65
CA LEU A 229 -16.09 8.71 -33.43
C LEU A 229 -15.69 8.41 -34.89
N LEU A 230 -14.84 7.39 -35.10
CA LEU A 230 -14.46 6.95 -36.44
C LEU A 230 -15.60 6.27 -37.20
N LEU A 231 -16.44 5.50 -36.51
CA LEU A 231 -17.62 4.87 -37.10
C LEU A 231 -18.70 5.89 -37.49
N GLU A 232 -18.85 6.98 -36.72
CA GLU A 232 -19.78 8.05 -37.06
C GLU A 232 -19.33 8.90 -38.26
N SER A 233 -18.02 9.07 -38.43
CA SER A 233 -17.44 9.82 -39.56
C SER A 233 -17.29 9.00 -40.84
N SER A 234 -17.59 7.70 -40.80
CA SER A 234 -17.42 6.77 -41.92
C SER A 234 -18.73 6.11 -42.34
N SER A 235 -18.76 5.57 -43.57
CA SER A 235 -19.90 4.78 -44.08
C SER A 235 -19.82 3.29 -43.76
N LEU A 236 -18.75 2.86 -43.05
CA LEU A 236 -18.47 1.46 -42.79
C LEU A 236 -19.36 0.94 -41.66
N LYS A 237 -20.01 -0.20 -41.90
CA LYS A 237 -20.81 -0.92 -40.91
C LYS A 237 -20.02 -2.13 -40.45
N VAL A 238 -19.24 -1.96 -39.40
CA VAL A 238 -18.31 -2.97 -38.90
C VAL A 238 -18.80 -3.42 -37.52
N PRO A 239 -19.09 -4.71 -37.32
CA PRO A 239 -19.49 -5.21 -36.02
C PRO A 239 -18.30 -5.24 -35.07
N ILE A 240 -18.55 -4.86 -33.82
CA ILE A 240 -17.61 -4.98 -32.71
C ILE A 240 -18.11 -6.13 -31.83
N TYR A 241 -17.30 -7.16 -31.63
CA TYR A 241 -17.60 -8.27 -30.74
C TYR A 241 -16.79 -8.15 -29.45
N ILE A 242 -17.45 -8.37 -28.31
CA ILE A 242 -16.79 -8.52 -27.01
C ILE A 242 -17.05 -9.95 -26.54
N ILE A 243 -16.01 -10.76 -26.46
CA ILE A 243 -16.12 -12.19 -26.13
C ILE A 243 -15.47 -12.44 -24.77
N SER A 244 -16.28 -12.57 -23.72
CA SER A 244 -15.82 -12.92 -22.36
C SER A 244 -17.03 -13.33 -21.52
N SER A 245 -16.83 -14.27 -20.60
CA SER A 245 -17.91 -14.78 -19.76
C SER A 245 -18.48 -13.74 -18.78
N VAL A 246 -17.73 -12.67 -18.52
CA VAL A 246 -18.09 -11.59 -17.59
C VAL A 246 -18.32 -10.24 -18.28
N ALA A 247 -18.23 -10.18 -19.61
CA ALA A 247 -18.27 -8.90 -20.34
C ALA A 247 -19.55 -8.10 -20.13
N GLU A 248 -20.72 -8.76 -20.10
CA GLU A 248 -22.01 -8.08 -19.89
C GLU A 248 -22.08 -7.41 -18.51
N GLU A 249 -21.64 -8.13 -17.46
CA GLU A 249 -21.59 -7.60 -16.09
C GLU A 249 -20.57 -6.46 -15.96
N LEU A 250 -19.37 -6.61 -16.53
CA LEU A 250 -18.34 -5.57 -16.52
C LEU A 250 -18.82 -4.27 -17.16
N LEU A 251 -19.44 -4.34 -18.35
CA LEU A 251 -19.97 -3.16 -19.03
C LEU A 251 -21.11 -2.53 -18.23
N ALA A 252 -21.96 -3.33 -17.57
CA ALA A 252 -23.01 -2.82 -16.71
C ALA A 252 -22.43 -2.03 -15.51
N PHE A 253 -21.37 -2.53 -14.86
CA PHE A 253 -20.75 -1.87 -13.70
C PHE A 253 -20.21 -0.47 -13.99
N THR A 254 -19.72 -0.22 -15.21
CA THR A 254 -19.23 1.11 -15.60
C THR A 254 -20.28 2.21 -15.48
N ASN A 255 -21.57 1.87 -15.49
CA ASN A 255 -22.67 2.80 -15.36
C ASN A 255 -23.19 2.97 -13.92
N ILE A 256 -22.70 2.16 -12.98
CA ILE A 256 -23.22 2.07 -11.60
C ILE A 256 -22.37 2.87 -10.62
N ILE A 257 -21.11 3.17 -10.95
CA ILE A 257 -20.14 3.79 -10.03
C ILE A 257 -19.55 5.08 -10.64
N PRO A 258 -20.38 6.10 -10.95
CA PRO A 258 -19.89 7.35 -11.52
C PRO A 258 -18.95 8.11 -10.56
N GLU A 259 -19.09 7.92 -9.25
CA GLU A 259 -18.27 8.60 -8.25
C GLU A 259 -16.78 8.23 -8.29
N TRP A 260 -16.39 7.17 -9.01
CA TRP A 260 -14.99 6.75 -9.16
C TRP A 260 -14.41 7.10 -10.55
N LEU A 261 -15.16 7.83 -11.37
CA LEU A 261 -14.72 8.29 -12.69
C LEU A 261 -14.11 9.69 -12.65
N CYS A 262 -13.45 10.11 -13.73
CA CYS A 262 -12.91 11.47 -13.83
C CYS A 262 -14.03 12.52 -13.86
N LYS A 263 -13.68 13.78 -13.56
CA LYS A 263 -14.66 14.90 -13.49
C LYS A 263 -15.48 15.04 -14.76
N GLN A 264 -14.84 14.93 -15.94
CA GLN A 264 -15.51 15.00 -17.23
C GLN A 264 -16.63 13.95 -17.39
N ARG A 265 -16.43 12.74 -16.85
CA ARG A 265 -17.44 11.67 -16.89
C ARG A 265 -18.56 11.93 -15.88
N GLN A 266 -18.21 12.43 -14.69
CA GLN A 266 -19.20 12.83 -13.70
C GLN A 266 -20.12 13.94 -14.23
N GLU A 267 -19.58 14.90 -14.98
CA GLU A 267 -20.36 15.96 -15.64
C GLU A 267 -21.36 15.42 -16.68
N LYS A 268 -20.98 14.38 -17.43
CA LYS A 268 -21.90 13.68 -18.35
C LYS A 268 -23.09 13.08 -17.59
N LEU A 269 -22.89 12.53 -16.39
CA LEU A 269 -23.98 12.03 -15.55
C LEU A 269 -24.99 13.13 -15.24
N PHE A 270 -24.53 14.29 -14.78
CA PHE A 270 -25.39 15.44 -14.46
C PHE A 270 -26.13 15.98 -15.68
N SER A 271 -25.56 15.78 -16.87
CA SER A 271 -26.14 16.17 -18.15
C SER A 271 -27.10 15.11 -18.73
N GLY A 272 -27.26 13.96 -18.05
CA GLY A 272 -28.09 12.84 -18.54
C GLY A 272 -27.50 12.12 -19.74
N GLU A 273 -26.22 12.32 -20.03
CA GLU A 273 -25.48 11.68 -21.12
C GLU A 273 -24.88 10.34 -20.66
N PRO A 274 -24.70 9.37 -21.58
CA PRO A 274 -24.00 8.14 -21.24
C PRO A 274 -22.54 8.43 -20.86
N LEU A 275 -22.06 7.82 -19.76
CA LEU A 275 -20.69 8.02 -19.27
C LEU A 275 -19.64 7.59 -20.30
N PHE A 276 -19.94 6.51 -21.02
CA PHE A 276 -19.09 5.94 -22.05
C PHE A 276 -19.89 5.61 -23.32
N ALA A 277 -19.23 5.70 -24.48
CA ALA A 277 -19.87 5.50 -25.78
C ALA A 277 -20.41 4.08 -26.02
N HIS A 278 -19.87 3.06 -25.33
CA HIS A 278 -20.32 1.67 -25.50
C HIS A 278 -21.83 1.51 -25.28
N VAL A 279 -22.44 2.32 -24.39
CA VAL A 279 -23.89 2.31 -24.13
C VAL A 279 -24.68 2.64 -25.40
N LYS A 280 -24.22 3.64 -26.17
CA LYS A 280 -24.83 4.02 -27.45
C LYS A 280 -24.58 2.94 -28.50
N LEU A 281 -23.35 2.44 -28.59
CA LEU A 281 -22.98 1.41 -29.57
C LEU A 281 -23.74 0.09 -29.38
N ILE A 282 -24.02 -0.32 -28.13
CA ILE A 282 -24.87 -1.49 -27.84
C ILE A 282 -26.32 -1.22 -28.28
N LYS A 283 -26.89 -0.06 -27.95
CA LYS A 283 -28.25 0.32 -28.36
C LYS A 283 -28.41 0.34 -29.88
N GLU A 284 -27.38 0.79 -30.60
CA GLU A 284 -27.33 0.82 -32.05
C GLU A 284 -27.02 -0.55 -32.69
N ARG A 285 -26.83 -1.61 -31.88
CA ARG A 285 -26.44 -2.96 -32.32
C ARG A 285 -25.14 -2.97 -33.13
N LYS A 286 -24.18 -2.11 -32.74
CA LYS A 286 -22.82 -2.10 -33.27
C LYS A 286 -21.87 -2.95 -32.42
N ILE A 287 -22.09 -2.97 -31.10
CA ILE A 287 -21.40 -3.88 -30.18
C ILE A 287 -22.30 -5.09 -29.91
N HIS A 288 -21.71 -6.28 -29.98
CA HIS A 288 -22.33 -7.55 -29.63
C HIS A 288 -21.48 -8.26 -28.58
N VAL A 289 -22.09 -8.63 -27.47
CA VAL A 289 -21.41 -9.27 -26.34
C VAL A 289 -21.77 -10.75 -26.31
N PHE A 290 -20.76 -11.61 -26.16
CA PHE A 290 -20.94 -13.06 -26.12
C PHE A 290 -20.06 -13.69 -25.03
N PRO A 291 -20.52 -14.76 -24.36
CA PRO A 291 -19.76 -15.38 -23.28
C PRO A 291 -18.56 -16.20 -23.76
N ALA A 292 -18.62 -16.76 -24.98
CA ALA A 292 -17.60 -17.66 -25.51
C ALA A 292 -17.60 -17.71 -27.05
N VAL A 293 -16.46 -18.11 -27.64
CA VAL A 293 -16.28 -18.29 -29.09
C VAL A 293 -17.19 -19.37 -29.66
N HIS A 294 -17.48 -20.41 -28.88
CA HIS A 294 -18.34 -21.52 -29.30
C HIS A 294 -19.83 -21.27 -29.02
N SER A 295 -20.22 -20.04 -28.63
CA SER A 295 -21.62 -19.72 -28.38
C SER A 295 -22.44 -19.76 -29.67
N VAL A 296 -23.60 -20.43 -29.63
CA VAL A 296 -24.47 -20.63 -30.80
C VAL A 296 -24.91 -19.29 -31.41
N GLU A 297 -25.17 -18.30 -30.56
CA GLU A 297 -25.58 -16.96 -30.99
C GLU A 297 -24.45 -16.22 -31.72
N LEU A 298 -23.21 -16.33 -31.26
CA LEU A 298 -22.05 -15.77 -31.96
C LEU A 298 -21.91 -16.43 -33.33
N LEU A 299 -21.91 -17.77 -33.37
CA LEU A 299 -21.74 -18.53 -34.62
C LEU A 299 -22.83 -18.22 -35.67
N THR A 300 -24.04 -17.89 -35.22
CA THR A 300 -25.15 -17.52 -36.12
C THR A 300 -25.04 -16.08 -36.63
N ASN A 301 -24.43 -15.18 -35.85
CA ASN A 301 -24.36 -13.75 -36.14
C ASN A 301 -22.95 -13.27 -36.55
N TRP A 302 -21.98 -14.18 -36.70
CA TRP A 302 -20.60 -13.86 -37.02
C TRP A 302 -20.48 -13.23 -38.41
N GLN A 303 -19.78 -12.10 -38.49
CA GLN A 303 -19.57 -11.33 -39.71
C GLN A 303 -18.15 -10.80 -39.74
N GLU A 304 -17.52 -10.85 -40.91
CA GLU A 304 -16.17 -10.31 -41.16
C GLU A 304 -16.22 -9.34 -42.36
N PRO A 305 -15.42 -8.26 -42.37
CA PRO A 305 -14.42 -7.88 -41.35
C PRO A 305 -15.05 -7.35 -40.06
N CYS A 306 -14.40 -7.59 -38.92
CA CYS A 306 -14.89 -7.19 -37.59
C CYS A 306 -13.77 -6.75 -36.65
N VAL A 307 -14.15 -6.17 -35.52
CA VAL A 307 -13.24 -5.88 -34.40
C VAL A 307 -13.64 -6.74 -33.21
N VAL A 308 -12.70 -7.45 -32.59
CA VAL A 308 -12.96 -8.32 -31.44
C VAL A 308 -12.12 -7.92 -30.25
N PHE A 309 -12.78 -7.64 -29.13
CA PHE A 309 -12.18 -7.52 -27.80
C PHE A 309 -12.40 -8.83 -27.03
N CYS A 310 -11.32 -9.48 -26.61
CA CYS A 310 -11.45 -10.73 -25.86
C CYS A 310 -10.19 -11.08 -25.06
N PRO A 311 -10.32 -11.77 -23.92
CA PRO A 311 -9.18 -12.26 -23.16
C PRO A 311 -8.50 -13.45 -23.86
N HIS A 312 -7.27 -13.81 -23.50
CA HIS A 312 -6.43 -13.22 -22.45
C HIS A 312 -5.16 -12.59 -23.04
N TRP A 313 -4.74 -11.42 -22.55
CA TRP A 313 -3.57 -10.66 -23.04
C TRP A 313 -2.28 -11.48 -23.20
N SER A 314 -2.12 -12.56 -22.41
CA SER A 314 -1.00 -13.51 -22.52
C SER A 314 -0.88 -14.25 -23.87
N LEU A 315 -1.94 -14.32 -24.68
CA LEU A 315 -2.03 -15.15 -25.90
C LEU A 315 -1.81 -16.66 -25.66
N ARG A 316 -2.06 -17.14 -24.43
CA ARG A 316 -1.87 -18.55 -24.05
C ARG A 316 -3.15 -19.31 -23.77
N LEU A 317 -4.20 -18.60 -23.41
CA LEU A 317 -5.50 -19.17 -23.07
C LEU A 317 -6.63 -18.24 -23.52
N GLY A 318 -7.82 -18.81 -23.64
CA GLY A 318 -9.05 -18.07 -23.92
C GLY A 318 -9.33 -17.84 -25.41
N PRO A 319 -10.41 -17.09 -25.70
CA PRO A 319 -10.88 -16.77 -27.05
C PRO A 319 -9.79 -16.31 -28.01
N VAL A 320 -8.84 -15.51 -27.52
CA VAL A 320 -7.76 -14.93 -28.33
C VAL A 320 -6.94 -15.99 -29.06
N VAL A 321 -6.69 -17.16 -28.45
CA VAL A 321 -5.85 -18.21 -29.07
C VAL A 321 -6.53 -18.78 -30.31
N HIS A 322 -7.84 -18.96 -30.25
CA HIS A 322 -8.62 -19.50 -31.36
C HIS A 322 -8.70 -18.50 -32.52
N LEU A 323 -9.01 -17.24 -32.20
CA LEU A 323 -9.12 -16.17 -33.20
C LEU A 323 -7.77 -15.82 -33.83
N LEU A 324 -6.70 -15.79 -33.03
CA LEU A 324 -5.36 -15.53 -33.53
C LEU A 324 -4.89 -16.66 -34.46
N ARG A 325 -5.16 -17.94 -34.14
CA ARG A 325 -4.88 -19.06 -35.07
C ARG A 325 -5.68 -18.97 -36.37
N TYR A 326 -6.89 -18.43 -36.30
CA TYR A 326 -7.75 -18.29 -37.47
C TYR A 326 -7.27 -17.15 -38.39
N TRP A 327 -6.84 -16.02 -37.82
CA TRP A 327 -6.43 -14.84 -38.59
C TRP A 327 -4.92 -14.70 -38.82
N CYS A 328 -4.05 -15.52 -38.21
CA CYS A 328 -2.59 -15.35 -38.29
C CYS A 328 -2.03 -15.33 -39.73
N SER A 329 -2.71 -15.98 -40.67
CA SER A 329 -2.29 -16.05 -42.08
C SER A 329 -2.87 -14.93 -42.95
N ASP A 330 -3.75 -14.07 -42.43
CA ASP A 330 -4.33 -12.96 -43.19
C ASP A 330 -3.47 -11.67 -43.05
N PRO A 331 -2.84 -11.18 -44.13
CA PRO A 331 -2.03 -9.97 -44.09
C PRO A 331 -2.82 -8.66 -43.89
N ASN A 332 -4.14 -8.69 -44.06
CA ASN A 332 -5.00 -7.52 -43.84
C ASN A 332 -5.43 -7.40 -42.38
N SER A 333 -5.47 -8.51 -41.64
CA SER A 333 -5.86 -8.53 -40.23
C SER A 333 -4.79 -7.93 -39.32
N LEU A 334 -5.24 -7.41 -38.16
CA LEU A 334 -4.39 -6.69 -37.20
C LEU A 334 -4.58 -7.25 -35.78
N LEU A 335 -3.46 -7.54 -35.12
CA LEU A 335 -3.41 -7.85 -33.69
C LEU A 335 -2.91 -6.62 -32.94
N ILE A 336 -3.67 -6.13 -31.95
CA ILE A 336 -3.26 -5.03 -31.08
C ILE A 336 -2.81 -5.61 -29.74
N LEU A 337 -1.52 -5.53 -29.42
CA LEU A 337 -0.95 -6.06 -28.19
C LEU A 337 -0.47 -4.94 -27.28
N GLU A 338 -0.82 -5.03 -26.01
CA GLU A 338 -0.14 -4.25 -24.98
C GLU A 338 1.29 -4.77 -24.79
N SER A 339 2.26 -3.84 -24.70
CA SER A 339 3.66 -4.15 -24.44
C SER A 339 3.82 -4.84 -23.08
N GLY A 340 4.27 -6.09 -23.11
CA GLY A 340 4.71 -6.85 -21.93
C GLY A 340 6.13 -7.37 -22.09
N ASP A 341 6.55 -8.26 -21.19
CA ASP A 341 7.95 -8.69 -21.04
C ASP A 341 8.58 -9.32 -22.30
N ASP A 342 7.84 -10.09 -23.09
CA ASP A 342 8.32 -10.58 -24.40
C ASP A 342 7.18 -10.93 -25.38
N ALA A 343 6.81 -9.97 -26.22
CA ALA A 343 5.84 -10.18 -27.30
C ALA A 343 6.31 -11.21 -28.35
N ASN A 344 7.62 -11.33 -28.59
CA ASN A 344 8.16 -12.30 -29.55
C ASN A 344 7.98 -13.73 -29.06
N LEU A 345 8.22 -13.96 -27.76
CA LEU A 345 7.95 -15.24 -27.12
C LEU A 345 6.45 -15.53 -27.12
N ALA A 346 5.61 -14.54 -26.80
CA ALA A 346 4.14 -14.66 -26.86
C ALA A 346 3.67 -15.12 -28.25
N LEU A 347 4.25 -14.57 -29.32
CA LEU A 347 3.85 -14.86 -30.70
C LEU A 347 4.49 -16.12 -31.32
N LEU A 348 5.51 -16.70 -30.68
CA LEU A 348 6.26 -17.86 -31.20
C LEU A 348 5.35 -19.00 -31.70
N PRO A 349 4.29 -19.43 -30.98
CA PRO A 349 3.43 -20.54 -31.42
C PRO A 349 2.61 -20.27 -32.69
N PHE A 350 2.53 -19.02 -33.12
CA PHE A 350 1.73 -18.59 -34.28
C PHE A 350 2.61 -18.27 -35.51
N LYS A 351 3.93 -18.39 -35.39
CA LYS A 351 4.85 -18.18 -36.52
C LYS A 351 4.89 -19.41 -37.45
N PRO A 352 5.02 -19.22 -38.78
CA PRO A 352 5.04 -17.93 -39.48
C PRO A 352 3.64 -17.31 -39.56
N MET A 353 3.56 -15.99 -39.36
CA MET A 353 2.30 -15.22 -39.45
C MET A 353 2.44 -14.08 -40.47
N ALA A 354 1.37 -13.83 -41.22
CA ALA A 354 1.24 -12.70 -42.13
C ALA A 354 0.46 -11.53 -41.51
N MET A 355 -0.38 -11.83 -40.50
CA MET A 355 -1.13 -10.84 -39.73
C MET A 355 -0.21 -9.77 -39.15
N LYS A 356 -0.65 -8.51 -39.24
CA LYS A 356 0.10 -7.37 -38.69
C LYS A 356 -0.04 -7.37 -37.18
N VAL A 357 1.02 -6.93 -36.49
CA VAL A 357 1.00 -6.75 -35.03
C VAL A 357 1.33 -5.30 -34.73
N LEU A 358 0.41 -4.62 -34.05
CA LEU A 358 0.63 -3.31 -33.47
C LEU A 358 0.85 -3.48 -31.97
N GLN A 359 2.09 -3.28 -31.53
CA GLN A 359 2.44 -3.25 -30.13
C GLN A 359 2.27 -1.83 -29.59
N CYS A 360 1.57 -1.69 -28.47
CA CYS A 360 1.23 -0.41 -27.86
C CYS A 360 1.55 -0.40 -26.36
N SER A 361 1.99 0.74 -25.85
CA SER A 361 2.21 0.96 -24.42
C SER A 361 1.29 2.09 -23.98
N PHE A 362 0.67 1.90 -22.84
CA PHE A 362 -0.28 2.84 -22.26
C PHE A 362 0.28 3.39 -20.96
N LEU A 363 -0.23 4.55 -20.53
CA LEU A 363 0.18 5.15 -19.27
C LEU A 363 0.01 4.16 -18.10
N SER A 364 1.10 4.01 -17.35
CA SER A 364 1.17 3.18 -16.15
C SER A 364 2.34 3.68 -15.30
N GLY A 365 2.17 3.67 -13.98
CA GLY A 365 3.17 4.16 -13.04
C GLY A 365 3.44 5.67 -13.12
N ILE A 366 4.14 6.17 -12.11
CA ILE A 366 4.52 7.59 -12.02
C ILE A 366 5.77 7.82 -12.88
N SER A 367 5.76 8.83 -13.74
CA SER A 367 6.95 9.27 -14.48
C SER A 367 8.01 9.82 -13.53
N LEU A 368 9.28 9.53 -13.82
CA LEU A 368 10.44 9.94 -13.01
C LEU A 368 10.49 11.47 -12.83
N GLN A 369 10.07 12.21 -13.86
CA GLN A 369 9.98 13.68 -13.82
C GLN A 369 8.97 14.18 -12.77
N LYS A 370 7.88 13.43 -12.51
CA LYS A 370 6.85 13.77 -11.52
C LYS A 370 7.15 13.27 -10.12
N VAL A 371 8.13 12.37 -9.95
CA VAL A 371 8.53 11.85 -8.62
C VAL A 371 9.03 12.97 -7.71
N GLN A 372 9.95 13.82 -8.18
CA GLN A 372 10.51 14.86 -7.32
C GLN A 372 9.50 15.95 -6.92
N PRO A 373 8.65 16.48 -7.82
CA PRO A 373 7.52 17.33 -7.43
C PRO A 373 6.58 16.65 -6.43
N LEU A 374 6.26 15.37 -6.61
CA LEU A 374 5.45 14.61 -5.65
C LEU A 374 6.11 14.54 -4.27
N LEU A 375 7.41 14.26 -4.21
CA LEU A 375 8.15 14.22 -2.95
C LEU A 375 8.21 15.57 -2.25
N LYS A 376 8.31 16.67 -3.01
CA LYS A 376 8.21 18.02 -2.46
C LYS A 376 6.83 18.30 -1.85
N ALA A 377 5.75 17.79 -2.46
CA ALA A 377 4.39 17.94 -1.95
C ALA A 377 4.11 17.08 -0.72
N LEU A 378 4.70 15.89 -0.62
CA LEU A 378 4.44 14.92 0.45
C LEU A 378 5.40 15.04 1.65
N GLN A 379 6.61 15.55 1.43
CA GLN A 379 7.67 15.73 2.43
C GLN A 379 7.88 14.51 3.36
N PRO A 380 8.08 13.30 2.83
CA PRO A 380 8.27 12.10 3.64
C PRO A 380 9.67 12.07 4.29
N LYS A 381 9.80 11.36 5.40
CA LYS A 381 11.09 11.15 6.08
C LYS A 381 11.89 9.99 5.48
N LEU A 382 11.17 8.95 5.05
CA LEU A 382 11.73 7.69 4.56
C LEU A 382 11.06 7.28 3.26
N LEU A 383 11.87 6.79 2.32
CA LEU A 383 11.45 6.35 1.00
C LEU A 383 11.88 4.91 0.73
N LEU A 384 10.94 4.09 0.26
CA LEU A 384 11.18 2.70 -0.13
C LEU A 384 10.89 2.50 -1.61
N PHE A 385 11.88 1.95 -2.32
CA PHE A 385 11.78 1.61 -3.73
C PHE A 385 12.13 0.14 -4.00
N PRO A 386 11.56 -0.51 -5.01
CA PRO A 386 12.05 -1.79 -5.50
C PRO A 386 13.53 -1.70 -5.91
N LYS A 387 14.31 -2.75 -5.64
CA LYS A 387 15.75 -2.81 -5.99
C LYS A 387 15.99 -2.63 -7.50
N ASP A 388 15.07 -3.08 -8.34
CA ASP A 388 15.18 -2.98 -9.81
C ASP A 388 15.15 -1.54 -10.34
N LEU A 389 14.75 -0.60 -9.49
CA LEU A 389 14.61 0.82 -9.83
C LEU A 389 15.80 1.66 -9.31
N ARG A 390 16.81 1.01 -8.71
CA ARG A 390 17.99 1.66 -8.11
C ARG A 390 18.76 2.57 -9.08
N CYS A 391 18.86 2.20 -10.35
CA CYS A 391 19.64 2.96 -11.34
C CYS A 391 18.88 4.14 -11.96
N LYS A 392 17.57 4.28 -11.71
CA LYS A 392 16.69 5.23 -12.42
C LYS A 392 16.40 6.52 -11.64
N ILE A 393 16.72 6.54 -10.36
CA ILE A 393 16.21 7.55 -9.44
C ILE A 393 17.36 8.30 -8.78
N GLN A 394 17.62 9.52 -9.23
CA GLN A 394 18.51 10.47 -8.55
C GLN A 394 17.67 11.43 -7.70
N ILE A 395 17.29 11.00 -6.49
CA ILE A 395 16.56 11.85 -5.54
C ILE A 395 17.56 12.64 -4.68
N SER A 396 17.20 13.90 -4.39
CA SER A 396 17.96 14.83 -3.55
C SER A 396 18.29 14.28 -2.16
N GLU A 397 19.42 14.72 -1.60
CA GLU A 397 20.10 14.18 -0.40
C GLU A 397 19.31 14.23 0.92
N ALA A 398 18.14 14.88 0.97
CA ALA A 398 17.41 15.12 2.22
C ALA A 398 16.69 13.88 2.79
N ASN A 399 16.30 12.92 1.94
CA ASN A 399 15.48 11.78 2.35
C ASN A 399 16.30 10.51 2.50
N THR A 400 16.03 9.72 3.54
CA THR A 400 16.65 8.40 3.66
C THR A 400 15.96 7.44 2.69
N ILE A 401 16.73 6.86 1.78
CA ILE A 401 16.25 5.94 0.74
C ILE A 401 16.65 4.51 1.12
N ILE A 402 15.69 3.60 1.13
CA ILE A 402 15.90 2.15 1.31
C ILE A 402 15.34 1.43 0.10
N HIS A 403 16.01 0.36 -0.32
CA HIS A 403 15.53 -0.50 -1.40
C HIS A 403 15.04 -1.84 -0.85
N TYR A 404 13.99 -2.39 -1.45
CA TYR A 404 13.44 -3.69 -1.08
C TYR A 404 13.45 -4.67 -2.27
N SER A 405 13.63 -5.96 -1.96
CA SER A 405 13.34 -7.08 -2.85
C SER A 405 12.19 -7.92 -2.31
N GLU A 406 11.63 -8.76 -3.17
CA GLU A 406 10.67 -9.79 -2.76
C GLU A 406 11.24 -10.67 -1.64
N ASN A 407 10.37 -11.10 -0.73
CA ASN A 407 10.70 -11.97 0.42
C ASN A 407 11.77 -11.44 1.40
N GLU A 408 12.10 -10.15 1.34
CA GLU A 408 13.07 -9.52 2.25
C GLU A 408 12.36 -8.90 3.47
N THR A 409 12.90 -9.15 4.67
CA THR A 409 12.47 -8.45 5.89
C THR A 409 13.40 -7.27 6.15
N LEU A 410 12.85 -6.05 6.13
CA LEU A 410 13.63 -4.82 6.35
C LEU A 410 13.34 -4.22 7.73
N CYS A 411 14.40 -3.97 8.50
CA CYS A 411 14.31 -3.26 9.78
C CYS A 411 14.30 -1.74 9.54
N MET A 412 13.17 -1.09 9.83
CA MET A 412 13.04 0.34 9.62
C MET A 412 13.57 1.12 10.85
N PRO A 413 14.37 2.19 10.64
CA PRO A 413 14.84 3.03 11.75
C PRO A 413 13.64 3.68 12.43
N SER A 414 13.54 3.63 13.77
CA SER A 414 12.48 4.30 14.52
C SER A 414 12.80 5.77 14.69
N SER A 415 11.92 6.66 14.21
CA SER A 415 12.08 8.11 14.37
C SER A 415 11.35 8.68 15.59
N LYS A 416 10.43 7.92 16.19
CA LYS A 416 9.68 8.34 17.40
C LYS A 416 10.32 7.70 18.63
N GLU A 417 11.11 8.47 19.38
CA GLU A 417 11.62 8.08 20.69
C GLU A 417 10.52 8.16 21.77
N SER A 418 9.50 8.99 21.55
CA SER A 418 8.36 9.18 22.44
C SER A 418 7.04 8.74 21.80
N THR A 419 6.15 8.21 22.63
CA THR A 419 4.79 7.83 22.23
C THR A 419 3.83 8.91 22.68
N GLU A 420 3.03 9.44 21.76
CA GLU A 420 1.97 10.39 22.11
C GLU A 420 0.82 9.65 22.80
N ILE A 421 0.42 10.14 23.98
CA ILE A 421 -0.68 9.59 24.76
C ILE A 421 -1.71 10.69 24.98
N TYR A 422 -2.96 10.40 24.62
CA TYR A 422 -4.09 11.28 24.89
C TYR A 422 -4.64 10.98 26.28
N ILE A 423 -4.59 11.99 27.16
CA ILE A 423 -5.03 11.86 28.54
C ILE A 423 -6.43 12.46 28.67
N ALA A 424 -7.36 11.70 29.26
CA ALA A 424 -8.72 12.16 29.53
C ALA A 424 -8.73 13.43 30.39
N THR A 425 -9.66 14.35 30.15
CA THR A 425 -9.69 15.67 30.81
C THR A 425 -9.82 15.57 32.33
N ASP A 426 -10.56 14.58 32.82
CA ASP A 426 -10.73 14.30 34.24
C ASP A 426 -9.43 13.82 34.90
N LEU A 427 -8.61 13.01 34.23
CA LEU A 427 -7.27 12.64 34.68
C LEU A 427 -6.28 13.81 34.55
N ALA A 428 -6.37 14.60 33.47
CA ALA A 428 -5.53 15.77 33.26
C ALA A 428 -5.70 16.80 34.37
N SER A 429 -6.92 16.93 34.92
CA SER A 429 -7.20 17.81 36.06
C SER A 429 -6.53 17.37 37.37
N GLN A 430 -6.03 16.14 37.45
CA GLN A 430 -5.36 15.56 38.62
C GLN A 430 -3.83 15.69 38.55
N PHE A 431 -3.29 16.53 37.66
CA PHE A 431 -1.85 16.71 37.55
C PHE A 431 -1.29 17.39 38.79
N HIS A 432 -0.43 16.66 39.50
CA HIS A 432 0.31 17.15 40.66
C HIS A 432 1.80 17.05 40.34
N TRP A 433 2.35 18.14 39.82
CA TRP A 433 3.73 18.22 39.39
C TRP A 433 4.70 18.17 40.58
N LYS A 434 5.68 17.28 40.50
CA LYS A 434 6.84 17.23 41.39
C LYS A 434 8.11 17.38 40.56
N THR A 435 9.02 18.23 41.01
CA THR A 435 10.31 18.43 40.35
C THR A 435 11.33 17.44 40.89
N LEU A 436 11.80 16.52 40.04
CA LEU A 436 12.84 15.55 40.34
C LEU A 436 14.12 15.95 39.61
N LYS A 437 15.10 16.49 40.35
CA LYS A 437 16.37 17.04 39.85
C LYS A 437 16.21 18.12 38.77
N GLN A 438 15.93 17.72 37.51
CA GLN A 438 15.79 18.56 36.31
C GLN A 438 14.53 18.24 35.47
N GLU A 439 13.74 17.23 35.84
CA GLU A 439 12.51 16.85 35.13
C GLU A 439 11.28 17.07 36.04
N THR A 440 10.17 17.46 35.44
CA THR A 440 8.88 17.60 36.14
C THR A 440 8.04 16.37 35.87
N VAL A 441 7.62 15.69 36.93
CA VAL A 441 6.91 14.42 36.85
C VAL A 441 5.58 14.55 37.58
N THR A 442 4.53 13.96 37.03
CA THR A 442 3.24 13.78 37.70
C THR A 442 2.86 12.31 37.63
N ARG A 443 2.26 11.78 38.70
CA ARG A 443 1.74 10.40 38.72
C ARG A 443 0.26 10.42 38.34
N LEU A 444 -0.10 9.54 37.41
CA LEU A 444 -1.48 9.34 36.97
C LEU A 444 -1.83 7.87 37.11
N ASP A 445 -3.04 7.60 37.57
CA ASP A 445 -3.59 6.25 37.68
C ASP A 445 -4.79 6.18 36.75
N GLY A 446 -4.73 5.29 35.77
CA GLY A 446 -5.72 5.19 34.70
C GLY A 446 -5.53 3.92 33.88
N GLU A 447 -6.53 3.61 33.07
CA GLU A 447 -6.49 2.50 32.13
C GLU A 447 -5.98 2.99 30.78
N LEU A 448 -4.88 2.39 30.32
CA LEU A 448 -4.30 2.65 29.01
C LEU A 448 -4.89 1.66 28.00
N PHE A 449 -5.52 2.18 26.95
CA PHE A 449 -5.97 1.38 25.81
C PHE A 449 -5.62 2.08 24.51
N MET A 450 -5.77 1.35 23.41
CA MET A 450 -5.51 1.82 22.06
C MET A 450 -6.82 1.98 21.33
N ASP A 451 -7.04 3.18 20.77
CA ASP A 451 -8.26 3.50 20.04
C ASP A 451 -7.91 4.39 18.85
N GLN A 452 -8.32 3.96 17.67
CA GLN A 452 -8.01 4.61 16.39
C GLN A 452 -6.50 4.88 16.21
N GLY A 453 -5.66 3.90 16.55
CA GLY A 453 -4.20 3.99 16.43
C GLY A 453 -3.53 4.98 17.39
N LYS A 454 -4.28 5.50 18.37
CA LYS A 454 -3.79 6.43 19.38
C LYS A 454 -3.86 5.78 20.76
N HIS A 455 -2.82 6.00 21.56
CA HIS A 455 -2.83 5.62 22.96
C HIS A 455 -3.72 6.59 23.74
N ARG A 456 -4.70 6.07 24.47
CA ARG A 456 -5.61 6.85 25.31
C ARG A 456 -5.55 6.36 26.75
N LEU A 457 -5.40 7.30 27.68
CA LEU A 457 -5.44 7.07 29.11
C LEU A 457 -6.76 7.59 29.67
N LEU A 458 -7.64 6.68 30.10
CA LEU A 458 -8.94 7.00 30.72
C LEU A 458 -8.90 6.71 32.23
N SER A 459 -9.77 7.38 32.99
CA SER A 459 -9.97 7.07 34.40
C SER A 459 -10.54 5.66 34.54
N GLY A 460 -9.82 4.78 35.23
CA GLY A 460 -10.25 3.39 35.42
C GLY A 460 -11.50 3.29 36.30
N PHE A 461 -12.41 2.38 35.97
CA PHE A 461 -13.52 2.03 36.85
C PHE A 461 -12.95 1.34 38.10
N ARG A 462 -12.71 2.10 39.17
CA ARG A 462 -12.40 1.52 40.47
C ARG A 462 -13.60 0.70 40.95
N GLN A 463 -13.58 -0.62 40.75
CA GLN A 463 -14.31 -1.52 41.63
C GLN A 463 -13.84 -1.23 43.07
N ALA A 464 -14.79 -1.03 43.97
CA ALA A 464 -14.57 -0.45 45.30
C ALA A 464 -13.73 -1.29 46.28
N ASP A 465 -13.12 -2.39 45.84
CA ASP A 465 -12.61 -3.45 46.72
C ASP A 465 -11.09 -3.56 46.86
N SER A 466 -10.28 -2.69 46.25
CA SER A 466 -8.83 -2.67 46.52
C SER A 466 -8.38 -1.40 47.24
N LYS A 467 -8.74 -1.25 48.52
CA LYS A 467 -8.11 -0.29 49.45
C LYS A 467 -6.70 -0.72 49.92
N GLN A 468 -5.93 -1.41 49.07
CA GLN A 468 -4.50 -1.51 49.30
C GLN A 468 -3.85 -0.33 48.59
N HIS A 469 -3.45 0.68 49.36
CA HIS A 469 -2.51 1.69 48.86
C HIS A 469 -1.32 0.93 48.24
N ARG A 470 -1.13 1.04 46.93
CA ARG A 470 0.10 0.54 46.30
C ARG A 470 1.27 1.22 47.00
N PRO A 471 2.26 0.49 47.53
CA PRO A 471 3.37 1.08 48.25
C PRO A 471 4.09 2.10 47.37
N LEU A 472 4.47 3.24 47.96
CA LEU A 472 5.32 4.23 47.30
C LEU A 472 6.63 3.56 46.88
N LEU A 473 7.07 3.79 45.65
CA LEU A 473 8.35 3.27 45.19
C LEU A 473 9.41 4.34 45.50
N HIS A 474 10.15 4.14 46.59
CA HIS A 474 11.19 5.08 47.00
C HIS A 474 12.40 4.98 46.08
N TRP A 475 12.93 6.14 45.66
CA TRP A 475 14.10 6.22 44.80
C TRP A 475 15.24 6.98 45.48
N GLY A 476 16.45 6.41 45.46
CA GLY A 476 17.65 6.98 46.06
C GLY A 476 18.05 6.33 47.39
N SER A 477 19.13 6.81 48.00
CA SER A 477 19.58 6.36 49.33
C SER A 477 19.19 7.39 50.40
N PRO A 478 18.69 6.94 51.56
CA PRO A 478 18.29 7.86 52.62
C PRO A 478 19.54 8.54 53.21
N ASP A 479 19.51 9.87 53.34
CA ASP A 479 20.55 10.59 54.07
C ASP A 479 20.48 10.16 55.55
N LEU A 480 21.50 9.43 55.99
CA LEU A 480 21.59 8.86 57.34
C LEU A 480 21.46 9.91 58.45
N LYS A 481 21.95 11.14 58.24
CA LYS A 481 21.83 12.22 59.24
C LYS A 481 20.40 12.77 59.29
N ARG A 482 19.77 12.93 58.12
CA ARG A 482 18.38 13.38 58.02
C ARG A 482 17.43 12.34 58.58
N LEU A 483 17.66 11.06 58.28
CA LEU A 483 16.89 9.93 58.81
C LEU A 483 16.97 9.86 60.33
N LEU A 484 18.16 10.01 60.91
CA LEU A 484 18.35 10.02 62.36
C LEU A 484 17.64 11.23 63.02
N THR A 485 17.59 12.37 62.32
CA THR A 485 16.83 13.55 62.77
C THR A 485 15.32 13.30 62.74
N GLU A 486 14.77 12.63 61.71
CA GLU A 486 13.34 12.29 61.67
C GLU A 486 12.97 11.20 62.69
N LEU A 487 13.82 10.18 62.88
CA LEU A 487 13.62 9.16 63.90
C LEU A 487 13.54 9.78 65.31
N SER A 488 14.44 10.72 65.63
CA SER A 488 14.41 11.42 66.92
C SER A 488 13.16 12.28 67.13
N LYS A 489 12.61 12.91 66.08
CA LYS A 489 11.32 13.61 66.15
C LYS A 489 10.15 12.67 66.44
N MET A 490 10.26 11.41 65.99
CA MET A 490 9.29 10.34 66.27
C MET A 490 9.52 9.66 67.63
N GLY A 491 10.47 10.14 68.44
CA GLY A 491 10.78 9.57 69.76
C GLY A 491 11.62 8.29 69.71
N ILE A 492 12.25 8.00 68.56
CA ILE A 492 13.11 6.82 68.37
C ILE A 492 14.57 7.26 68.48
N THR A 493 15.31 6.66 69.42
CA THR A 493 16.71 7.02 69.69
C THR A 493 17.65 6.02 69.03
N GLY A 494 18.49 6.48 68.11
CA GLY A 494 19.45 5.63 67.41
C GLY A 494 20.83 6.25 67.26
N THR A 495 21.85 5.40 67.13
CA THR A 495 23.25 5.76 66.96
C THR A 495 23.74 5.37 65.57
N LEU A 496 24.47 6.27 64.92
CA LEU A 496 25.02 6.04 63.58
C LEU A 496 26.40 5.36 63.68
N LYS A 497 26.51 4.14 63.15
CA LYS A 497 27.77 3.43 62.94
C LYS A 497 28.16 3.53 61.46
N LYS A 498 29.29 4.18 61.19
CA LYS A 498 29.91 4.17 59.86
C LYS A 498 30.74 2.89 59.70
N ASN A 499 30.59 2.20 58.58
CA ASN A 499 31.52 1.14 58.19
C ASN A 499 32.89 1.77 57.90
N MET A 500 33.96 1.21 58.48
CA MET A 500 35.34 1.70 58.38
C MET A 500 36.09 1.17 57.15
N ASP A 501 35.41 0.57 56.17
CA ASP A 501 36.07 -0.05 55.02
C ASP A 501 35.79 0.72 53.72
N SER A 502 36.89 1.20 53.13
CA SER A 502 37.06 1.91 51.85
C SER A 502 36.84 3.43 51.85
N ALA A 503 37.96 4.15 51.72
CA ALA A 503 38.05 5.60 51.67
C ALA A 503 37.66 6.24 50.31
N GLU A 504 36.97 5.53 49.41
CA GLU A 504 36.75 6.03 48.04
C GLU A 504 35.35 5.80 47.41
N SER A 505 34.31 5.39 48.15
CA SER A 505 32.94 5.41 47.59
C SER A 505 32.11 6.58 48.16
N LYS A 506 31.60 7.43 47.28
CA LYS A 506 30.68 8.55 47.62
C LYS A 506 29.26 8.08 47.96
N ASN A 507 29.03 6.78 48.14
CA ASN A 507 27.71 6.21 48.36
C ASN A 507 27.54 5.78 49.82
N ALA A 508 26.49 6.31 50.44
CA ALA A 508 26.21 6.28 51.86
C ALA A 508 25.84 4.88 52.39
N ALA A 509 26.80 3.97 52.45
CA ALA A 509 26.66 2.74 53.22
C ALA A 509 26.82 3.05 54.72
N GLY A 510 25.85 2.67 55.55
CA GLY A 510 25.91 2.94 56.98
C GLY A 510 24.80 2.27 57.77
N ILE A 511 25.08 2.02 59.05
CA ILE A 511 24.20 1.27 59.95
C ILE A 511 23.70 2.22 61.03
N ILE A 512 22.38 2.24 61.27
CA ILE A 512 21.78 2.92 62.41
C ILE A 512 21.30 1.84 63.39
N ASP A 513 21.88 1.82 64.58
CA ASP A 513 21.42 0.99 65.68
C ASP A 513 20.43 1.79 66.53
N ILE A 514 19.22 1.26 66.70
CA ILE A 514 18.18 1.85 67.54
C ILE A 514 18.20 1.14 68.89
N ASP A 515 18.37 1.93 69.96
CA ASP A 515 18.49 1.43 71.33
C ASP A 515 17.20 1.62 72.15
N ASP A 516 16.29 2.50 71.70
CA ASP A 516 15.03 2.87 72.38
C ASP A 516 13.97 3.27 71.34
N PRO A 517 12.72 2.77 71.36
CA PRO A 517 12.05 2.00 72.43
C PRO A 517 12.35 0.50 72.47
N GLU A 518 12.74 -0.09 71.34
CA GLU A 518 13.19 -1.49 71.25
C GLU A 518 14.39 -1.60 70.31
N LYS A 519 15.14 -2.70 70.41
CA LYS A 519 16.31 -2.93 69.57
C LYS A 519 15.91 -3.14 68.11
N ALA A 520 16.34 -2.22 67.25
CA ALA A 520 16.22 -2.35 65.80
C ALA A 520 17.51 -1.92 65.10
N LEU A 521 17.72 -2.42 63.89
CA LEU A 521 18.90 -2.12 63.07
C LEU A 521 18.45 -1.71 61.67
N ILE A 522 18.94 -0.57 61.20
CA ILE A 522 18.72 -0.09 59.83
C ILE A 522 20.07 -0.16 59.10
N ASP A 523 20.21 -1.08 58.16
CA ASP A 523 21.39 -1.27 57.33
C ASP A 523 21.14 -0.67 55.94
N VAL A 524 21.74 0.48 55.67
CA VAL A 524 21.67 1.13 54.35
C VAL A 524 22.88 0.67 53.55
N ARG A 525 22.63 -0.08 52.47
CA ARG A 525 23.63 -0.57 51.51
C ARG A 525 23.44 0.08 50.16
N GLU A 526 24.41 -0.09 49.27
CA GLU A 526 24.32 0.42 47.89
C GLU A 526 23.14 -0.17 47.11
N THR A 527 22.76 -1.43 47.38
CA THR A 527 21.71 -2.14 46.65
C THR A 527 20.37 -2.21 47.38
N GLY A 528 20.25 -1.61 48.58
CA GLY A 528 19.00 -1.58 49.33
C GLY A 528 19.16 -1.22 50.80
N THR A 529 18.03 -0.93 51.45
CA THR A 529 17.95 -0.68 52.89
C THR A 529 17.23 -1.83 53.58
N VAL A 530 17.85 -2.41 54.61
CA VAL A 530 17.28 -3.52 55.39
C VAL A 530 16.95 -3.02 56.79
N ILE A 531 15.70 -3.20 57.22
CA ILE A 531 15.25 -2.92 58.59
C ILE A 531 15.10 -4.26 59.31
N ILE A 532 15.78 -4.41 60.45
CA ILE A 532 15.71 -5.60 61.30
C ILE A 532 15.15 -5.16 62.65
N THR A 533 13.95 -5.63 62.99
CA THR A 533 13.29 -5.34 64.27
C THR A 533 12.39 -6.51 64.65
N ALA A 534 12.20 -6.74 65.95
CA ALA A 534 11.25 -7.72 66.47
C ALA A 534 9.85 -7.14 66.67
N ASP A 535 9.72 -5.80 66.76
CA ASP A 535 8.45 -5.09 66.91
C ASP A 535 7.97 -4.54 65.56
N GLU A 536 6.76 -4.98 65.17
CA GLU A 536 6.06 -4.59 63.95
C GLU A 536 5.61 -3.12 63.99
N ASN A 537 5.28 -2.59 65.17
CA ASN A 537 4.95 -1.17 65.32
C ASN A 537 6.18 -0.30 65.11
N LEU A 538 7.32 -0.66 65.71
CA LEU A 538 8.59 0.01 65.47
C LEU A 538 8.99 -0.06 63.99
N ALA A 539 8.80 -1.21 63.33
CA ALA A 539 9.03 -1.36 61.89
C ALA A 539 8.23 -0.34 61.07
N SER A 540 6.94 -0.18 61.40
CA SER A 540 6.05 0.78 60.72
C SER A 540 6.49 2.23 60.91
N HIS A 541 6.95 2.60 62.11
CA HIS A 541 7.44 3.96 62.38
C HIS A 541 8.78 4.24 61.68
N ILE A 542 9.69 3.26 61.66
CA ILE A 542 10.95 3.37 60.91
C ILE A 542 10.66 3.53 59.41
N PHE A 543 9.71 2.74 58.87
CA PHE A 543 9.31 2.85 57.48
C PHE A 543 8.75 4.26 57.16
N LYS A 544 7.87 4.79 58.01
CA LYS A 544 7.37 6.18 57.86
C LYS A 544 8.48 7.24 57.90
N ALA A 545 9.50 7.05 58.74
CA ALA A 545 10.64 7.96 58.78
C ALA A 545 11.45 7.92 57.47
N ILE A 546 11.61 6.73 56.89
CA ILE A 546 12.24 6.54 55.58
C ILE A 546 11.39 7.20 54.47
N ASP A 547 10.06 7.06 54.50
CA ASP A 547 9.14 7.72 53.56
C ASP A 547 9.26 9.25 53.57
N ILE A 548 9.61 9.86 54.71
CA ILE A 548 9.80 11.31 54.84
C ILE A 548 11.16 11.75 54.28
N VAL A 549 12.17 10.88 54.36
CA VAL A 549 13.55 11.20 53.98
C VAL A 549 13.80 10.91 52.51
N LEU A 550 13.15 9.89 51.95
CA LEU A 550 13.24 9.48 50.55
C LEU A 550 12.07 10.03 49.74
N ASP A 551 12.36 10.53 48.55
CA ASP A 551 11.33 10.86 47.58
C ASP A 551 10.71 9.56 47.03
N GLY A 552 9.38 9.44 47.11
CA GLY A 552 8.61 8.29 46.60
C GLY A 552 7.86 8.62 45.32
N ILE A 553 7.88 7.67 44.36
CA ILE A 553 7.06 7.67 43.14
C ILE A 553 5.73 6.97 43.42
#